data_AF-F0TF33-F1
#
_entry.id   AF-F0TF33-F1
#
_cell.length_a   1.000
_cell.length_b   1.000
_cell.length_c   1.000
_cell.angle_alpha   90.00
_cell.angle_beta   90.00
_cell.angle_gamma   90.00
#
_symmetry.space_group_name_H-M   'P 1'
#
loop_
_entity.id
_entity.type
_entity.pdbx_description
1 polymer ?
#
loop_
_entity_poly.entity_id
_entity_poly.type
_entity_poly.pdbx_seq_one_letter_code
_entity_poly.pdbx_strand_id
1 'polypeptide(L)'
;MDKSKKEEFMKSWQLFKSIGPTILSKIEEGQNGYYIELVSFQDFMTVLNFLGQMAAQFNVDYCYEEGNEYKIETYDYQITVIDFDINWKNRSTQYI
;
A
#
# COMPACT_ATOMS: atom_id res chain seq x y z
N MET A 1 -13.99 -4.19 0.68
CA MET A 1 -14.08 -2.91 -0.05
C MET A 1 -15.16 -2.96 -1.12
N ASP A 2 -16.07 -1.97 -1.15
CA ASP A 2 -17.05 -1.83 -2.25
C ASP A 2 -16.44 -1.21 -3.52
N LYS A 3 -17.21 -1.21 -4.62
CA LYS A 3 -16.75 -0.71 -5.93
C LYS A 3 -16.32 0.76 -5.90
N SER A 4 -17.07 1.63 -5.22
CA SER A 4 -16.75 3.07 -5.16
C SER A 4 -15.44 3.30 -4.41
N LYS A 5 -15.24 2.60 -3.30
CA LYS A 5 -13.99 2.65 -2.55
C LYS A 5 -12.81 2.09 -3.34
N LYS A 6 -13.00 1.00 -4.10
CA LYS A 6 -11.95 0.46 -4.97
C LYS A 6 -11.49 1.48 -6.03
N GLU A 7 -12.43 2.13 -6.70
CA GLU A 7 -12.13 3.18 -7.68
C GLU A 7 -11.39 4.38 -7.04
N GLU A 8 -11.84 4.83 -5.87
CA GLU A 8 -11.20 5.96 -5.16
C GLU A 8 -9.81 5.60 -4.62
N PHE A 9 -9.62 4.36 -4.18
CA PHE A 9 -8.30 3.85 -3.79
C PHE A 9 -7.33 3.94 -4.96
N MET A 10 -7.71 3.42 -6.14
CA MET A 10 -6.82 3.44 -7.31
C MET A 10 -6.50 4.85 -7.79
N LYS A 11 -7.46 5.79 -7.74
CA LYS A 11 -7.18 7.20 -8.02
C LYS A 11 -6.17 7.79 -7.04
N SER A 12 -6.35 7.52 -5.75
CA SER A 12 -5.46 8.01 -4.70
C SER A 12 -4.07 7.39 -4.80
N TRP A 13 -3.99 6.09 -5.14
CA TRP A 13 -2.75 5.36 -5.39
C TRP A 13 -1.98 5.93 -6.58
N GLN A 14 -2.65 6.19 -7.70
CA GLN A 14 -2.04 6.81 -8.88
C GLN A 14 -1.48 8.20 -8.58
N LEU A 15 -2.24 9.02 -7.85
CA LEU A 15 -1.78 10.34 -7.42
C LEU A 15 -0.56 10.24 -6.50
N PHE A 16 -0.61 9.34 -5.52
CA PHE A 16 0.51 9.07 -4.61
C PHE A 16 1.78 8.68 -5.37
N LYS A 17 1.67 7.79 -6.37
CA LYS A 17 2.81 7.41 -7.23
C LYS A 17 3.30 8.54 -8.14
N SER A 18 2.46 9.51 -8.51
CA SER A 18 2.88 10.62 -9.38
C SER A 18 3.58 11.76 -8.65
N ILE A 19 3.30 11.94 -7.35
CA ILE A 19 3.88 13.03 -6.53
C ILE A 19 4.95 12.55 -5.55
N GLY A 20 4.98 11.24 -5.26
CA GLY A 20 5.88 10.61 -4.29
C GLY A 20 7.18 10.08 -4.91
N PRO A 21 8.00 9.38 -4.11
CA PRO A 21 9.17 8.67 -4.62
C PRO A 21 8.75 7.59 -5.62
N THR A 22 9.67 7.20 -6.50
CA THR A 22 9.44 6.08 -7.42
C THR A 22 9.35 4.78 -6.62
N ILE A 23 8.13 4.28 -6.44
CA ILE A 23 7.85 3.04 -5.71
C ILE A 23 7.83 1.87 -6.68
N LEU A 24 8.69 0.89 -6.44
CA LEU A 24 8.71 -0.40 -7.11
C LEU A 24 7.71 -1.33 -6.42
N SER A 25 6.50 -1.39 -6.97
CA SER A 25 5.38 -2.17 -6.42
C SER A 25 4.62 -2.93 -7.50
N LYS A 26 4.14 -4.11 -7.17
CA LYS A 26 3.05 -4.78 -7.90
C LYS A 26 1.76 -4.60 -7.11
N ILE A 27 0.66 -4.30 -7.80
CA ILE A 27 -0.66 -4.19 -7.18
C ILE A 27 -1.65 -5.07 -7.93
N GLU A 28 -2.41 -5.86 -7.18
CA GLU A 28 -3.44 -6.76 -7.70
C GLU A 28 -4.76 -6.53 -6.98
N GLU A 29 -5.86 -6.55 -7.74
CA GLU A 29 -7.20 -6.47 -7.16
C GLU A 29 -7.63 -7.84 -6.62
N GLY A 30 -7.97 -7.89 -5.33
CA GLY A 30 -8.56 -9.06 -4.69
C GLY A 30 -10.07 -8.95 -4.51
N GLN A 31 -10.68 -10.01 -4.01
CA GLN A 31 -12.12 -10.06 -3.74
C GLN A 31 -12.57 -8.93 -2.79
N ASN A 32 -11.78 -8.67 -1.75
CA ASN A 32 -12.16 -7.73 -0.69
C ASN A 32 -11.36 -6.42 -0.69
N GLY A 33 -10.45 -6.18 -1.64
CA GLY A 33 -9.63 -4.97 -1.67
C GLY A 33 -8.43 -5.10 -2.60
N TYR A 34 -7.26 -4.61 -2.18
CA TYR A 34 -6.04 -4.65 -2.98
C TYR A 34 -4.91 -5.36 -2.24
N TYR A 35 -4.11 -6.08 -3.00
CA TYR A 35 -2.89 -6.71 -2.55
C TYR A 35 -1.70 -5.99 -3.19
N ILE A 36 -0.73 -5.59 -2.39
CA ILE A 36 0.43 -4.79 -2.80
C ILE A 36 1.71 -5.53 -2.39
N GLU A 37 2.57 -5.80 -3.37
CA GLU A 37 3.89 -6.39 -3.17
C GLU A 37 4.98 -5.35 -3.38
N LEU A 38 5.95 -5.32 -2.48
CA LEU A 38 7.02 -4.34 -2.43
C LEU A 38 8.34 -5.05 -2.14
N VAL A 39 9.42 -4.62 -2.79
CA VAL A 39 10.74 -5.28 -2.70
C VAL A 39 11.66 -4.60 -1.69
N SER A 40 11.41 -3.32 -1.38
CA SER A 40 12.25 -2.55 -0.47
C SER A 40 11.51 -2.18 0.81
N PHE A 41 12.21 -2.26 1.95
CA PHE A 41 11.68 -1.80 3.23
C PHE A 41 11.29 -0.31 3.19
N GLN A 42 12.06 0.49 2.45
CA GLN A 42 11.79 1.92 2.29
C GLN A 42 10.46 2.16 1.57
N ASP A 43 10.19 1.42 0.49
CA ASP A 43 8.92 1.50 -0.22
C ASP A 43 7.77 1.00 0.67
N PHE A 44 7.99 -0.09 1.40
CA PHE A 44 7.03 -0.60 2.39
C PHE A 44 6.63 0.45 3.42
N MET A 45 7.59 1.10 4.06
CA MET A 45 7.31 2.17 5.02
C MET A 45 6.61 3.38 4.37
N THR A 46 6.98 3.71 3.13
CA THR A 46 6.34 4.81 2.39
C THR A 46 4.87 4.49 2.11
N VAL A 47 4.55 3.26 1.71
CA VAL A 47 3.17 2.80 1.49
C VAL A 47 2.39 2.74 2.80
N LEU A 48 2.98 2.26 3.90
CA LEU A 48 2.31 2.27 5.21
C LEU A 48 1.93 3.68 5.67
N ASN A 49 2.81 4.66 5.47
CA ASN A 49 2.51 6.05 5.79
C ASN A 49 1.34 6.59 4.95
N PHE A 50 1.30 6.28 3.65
CA PHE A 50 0.19 6.65 2.78
C PHE A 50 -1.13 6.02 3.27
N LEU A 51 -1.13 4.72 3.56
CA LEU A 51 -2.31 4.02 4.08
C LEU A 51 -2.77 4.56 5.44
N GLY A 52 -1.82 4.94 6.30
CA GLY A 52 -2.11 5.60 7.59
C GLY A 52 -2.84 6.94 7.43
N GLN A 53 -2.45 7.75 6.44
CA GLN A 53 -3.14 9.02 6.13
C GLN A 53 -4.58 8.80 5.65
N MET A 54 -4.84 7.67 4.98
CA MET A 54 -6.18 7.28 4.54
C MET A 54 -7.05 6.67 5.66
N ALA A 55 -6.51 6.53 6.87
CA ALA A 55 -7.10 5.73 7.95
C ALA A 55 -7.51 4.32 7.45
N ALA A 56 -6.64 3.70 6.66
CA ALA A 56 -6.91 2.41 6.05
C ALA A 56 -6.86 1.27 7.07
N GLN A 57 -7.72 0.27 6.87
CA GLN A 57 -7.65 -1.05 7.50
C GLN A 57 -6.89 -1.98 6.57
N PHE A 58 -5.79 -2.55 7.04
CA PHE A 58 -4.95 -3.42 6.24
C PHE A 58 -4.22 -4.46 7.10
N ASN A 59 -3.82 -5.56 6.47
CA ASN A 59 -2.89 -6.53 7.02
C ASN A 59 -1.52 -6.37 6.35
N VAL A 60 -0.46 -6.69 7.09
CA VAL A 60 0.90 -6.73 6.58
C VAL A 60 1.47 -8.13 6.74
N ASP A 61 2.28 -8.55 5.79
CA ASP A 61 3.06 -9.78 5.84
C ASP A 61 4.44 -9.54 5.20
N TYR A 62 5.39 -10.45 5.44
CA TYR A 62 6.68 -10.43 4.79
C TYR A 62 7.18 -11.85 4.56
N CYS A 63 7.65 -12.12 3.35
CA CYS A 63 8.38 -13.34 3.06
C CYS A 63 9.88 -13.05 3.14
N TYR A 64 10.58 -13.91 3.87
CA TYR A 64 12.03 -13.96 3.88
C TYR A 64 12.46 -15.25 3.19
N GLU A 65 13.09 -15.11 2.02
CA GLU A 65 13.80 -16.23 1.41
C GLU A 65 15.30 -16.07 1.68
N GLU A 66 15.85 -17.00 2.46
CA GLU A 66 17.29 -17.07 2.71
C GLU A 66 18.00 -17.41 1.39
N GLY A 67 18.76 -16.46 0.86
CA GLY A 67 19.53 -16.67 -0.35
C GLY A 67 20.65 -17.69 -0.11
N ASN A 68 20.84 -18.65 -1.01
CA ASN A 68 22.08 -19.44 -1.04
C ASN A 68 23.29 -18.48 -1.24
N GLU A 69 24.54 -18.90 -0.97
CA GLU A 69 25.79 -18.07 -0.95
C GLU A 69 26.00 -17.08 -2.12
N TYR A 70 25.24 -17.19 -3.22
CA TYR A 70 25.30 -16.34 -4.41
C TYR A 70 23.98 -15.58 -4.74
N LYS A 71 22.95 -15.67 -3.90
CA LYS A 71 21.65 -15.02 -4.10
C LYS A 71 21.45 -13.85 -3.14
N ILE A 72 21.01 -12.73 -3.70
CA ILE A 72 20.57 -11.54 -2.98
C ILE A 72 19.39 -11.93 -2.09
N GLU A 73 19.43 -11.53 -0.81
CA GLU A 73 18.27 -11.60 0.08
C GLU A 73 17.11 -10.81 -0.53
N THR A 74 16.03 -11.49 -0.92
CA THR A 74 14.80 -10.84 -1.39
C THR A 74 13.78 -10.82 -0.28
N TYR A 75 13.41 -9.61 0.15
CA TYR A 75 12.30 -9.38 1.04
C TYR A 75 11.09 -9.01 0.19
N ASP A 76 10.08 -9.88 0.17
CA ASP A 76 8.80 -9.56 -0.43
C ASP A 76 7.87 -9.08 0.68
N TYR A 77 7.73 -7.76 0.80
CA TYR A 77 6.78 -7.13 1.71
C TYR A 77 5.40 -7.11 1.08
N GLN A 78 4.39 -7.52 1.84
CA GLN A 78 3.05 -7.70 1.35
C GLN A 78 2.06 -6.90 2.19
N ILE A 79 1.13 -6.21 1.52
CA ILE A 79 0.07 -5.46 2.17
C ILE A 79 -1.27 -5.84 1.55
N THR A 80 -2.22 -6.25 2.39
CA THR A 80 -3.62 -6.45 1.97
C THR A 80 -4.47 -5.32 2.51
N VAL A 81 -4.90 -4.41 1.63
CA VAL A 81 -5.79 -3.30 1.95
C VAL A 81 -7.23 -3.78 1.95
N ILE A 82 -7.92 -3.68 3.08
CA ILE A 82 -9.28 -4.22 3.30
C ILE A 82 -10.34 -3.14 3.13
N ASP A 83 -10.10 -1.98 3.75
CA ASP A 83 -10.99 -0.82 3.71
C ASP A 83 -10.25 0.47 4.04
N PHE A 84 -10.89 1.62 3.84
CA PHE A 84 -10.39 2.93 4.27
C PHE A 84 -11.53 3.94 4.42
N ASP A 85 -11.24 5.08 5.04
CA ASP A 85 -12.17 6.19 5.13
C ASP A 85 -12.21 6.94 3.79
N ILE A 86 -13.28 6.81 3.02
CA ILE A 86 -13.41 7.48 1.71
C ILE A 86 -13.34 9.01 1.81
N ASN A 87 -13.62 9.57 2.98
CA ASN A 87 -13.59 11.01 3.25
C ASN A 87 -12.27 11.47 3.92
N TRP A 88 -11.23 10.64 3.94
CA TRP A 88 -9.96 10.92 4.61
C TRP A 88 -9.36 12.29 4.23
N LYS A 89 -9.47 12.69 2.95
CA LYS A 89 -9.01 13.99 2.43
C LYS A 89 -9.73 15.19 3.05
N ASN A 90 -11.00 15.01 3.44
CA ASN A 90 -11.81 16.06 4.07
C ASN A 90 -11.62 16.10 5.58
N ARG A 91 -11.13 15.01 6.20
CA ARG A 91 -10.86 14.95 7.64
C ARG A 91 -9.52 15.56 8.00
N SER A 92 -8.55 15.58 7.09
CA SER A 92 -7.26 16.24 7.33
C SER A 92 -7.39 17.75 7.60
N THR A 93 -8.45 18.39 7.11
CA THR A 93 -8.74 19.82 7.37
C THR A 93 -9.57 20.07 8.62
N GLN A 94 -10.09 19.02 9.28
CA GLN A 94 -10.92 19.15 10.49
C GLN A 94 -10.11 19.25 11.79
N TYR A 95 -8.81 18.94 11.75
CA TYR A 95 -7.90 18.99 12.90
C TYR A 95 -6.93 20.18 12.86
N ILE A 96 -7.15 21.15 11.96
CA ILE A 96 -6.42 22.43 11.86
C ILE A 96 -7.35 23.53 12.36
#